data_AF-A0A3A8PKK6-F1
#
_entry.id   AF-A0A3A8PKK6-F1
#
_cell.length_a   1.000
_cell.length_b   1.000
_cell.length_c   1.000
_cell.angle_alpha   90.00
_cell.angle_beta   90.00
_cell.angle_gamma   90.00
#
_symmetry.space_group_name_H-M   'P 1'
#
loop_
_entity.id
_entity.type
_entity.pdbx_description
1 polymer ?
#
loop_
_entity_poly.entity_id
_entity_poly.type
_entity_poly.pdbx_seq_one_letter_code
_entity_poly.pdbx_strand_id
1 'polypeptide(L)'
;MSESPSTAGPIDNAERVHTLDALRGFALLGVFVSNSLNWFNGRSMLPREQALALAASPLEVAVSSLFALLIEQKFVTLFSLLFGLGFALQMTRAEGRGTSIVPVYRRRLLVLLGIGLVHMFAIWVGDILSTYALVGFLLLAFRKASGKTVLVWAAVFLFVVPIVYSMGQRMLPVLMDGAAETERAQKVTREQDAARRAAFLAGLSSDSVVTSQQANVRYGWTGLSNPGRPILLSIILGRFLLGLWAGRRGLLQDVERHRPLLRKLAAWGLG
;
A
#
# COMPACT_ATOMS: atom_id res chain seq x y z
N MET A 1 14.27 45.94 7.52
CA MET A 1 15.01 44.66 7.51
C MET A 1 14.17 43.66 6.74
N SER A 2 14.66 43.19 5.60
CA SER A 2 13.99 42.18 4.76
C SER A 2 14.20 40.81 5.40
N GLU A 3 13.15 40.17 5.90
CA GLU A 3 13.22 38.77 6.32
C GLU A 3 13.50 37.89 5.09
N SER A 4 14.65 37.22 5.08
CA SER A 4 14.99 36.20 4.10
C SER A 4 13.95 35.08 4.16
N PRO A 5 13.43 34.56 3.02
CA PRO A 5 12.50 33.45 3.05
C PRO A 5 13.19 32.23 3.68
N SER A 6 12.58 31.65 4.72
CA SER A 6 13.08 30.42 5.34
C SER A 6 13.24 29.35 4.27
N THR A 7 14.49 29.01 3.98
CA THR A 7 14.84 27.99 3.01
C THR A 7 14.28 26.66 3.50
N ALA A 8 13.73 25.85 2.59
CA ALA A 8 13.19 24.53 2.92
C ALA A 8 14.35 23.56 3.26
N GLY A 9 14.86 23.66 4.49
CA GLY A 9 15.91 22.81 5.04
C GLY A 9 15.38 21.54 5.71
N PRO A 10 16.28 20.64 6.16
CA PRO A 10 15.93 19.50 7.01
C PRO A 10 15.16 19.96 8.27
N ILE A 11 14.19 19.15 8.71
CA ILE A 11 13.40 19.45 9.90
C ILE A 11 14.31 19.40 11.12
N ASP A 12 14.28 20.46 11.92
CA ASP A 12 15.02 20.53 13.19
C ASP A 12 14.54 19.45 14.16
N ASN A 13 15.43 18.91 15.00
CA ASN A 13 15.10 17.78 15.88
C ASN A 13 13.96 18.13 16.86
N ALA A 14 13.89 19.39 17.31
CA ALA A 14 12.82 19.87 18.18
C ALA A 14 11.43 19.88 17.52
N GLU A 15 11.36 19.91 16.18
CA GLU A 15 10.10 19.91 15.44
C GLU A 15 9.61 18.51 15.06
N ARG A 16 10.37 17.46 15.42
CA ARG A 16 10.04 16.06 15.08
C ARG A 16 9.04 15.47 16.07
N VAL A 17 8.07 14.73 15.53
CA VAL A 17 7.13 13.94 16.35
C VAL A 17 7.77 12.57 16.55
N HIS A 18 8.52 12.38 17.63
CA HIS A 18 9.26 11.14 17.90
C HIS A 18 8.39 9.89 17.81
N THR A 19 7.15 9.95 18.31
CA THR A 19 6.18 8.85 18.23
C THR A 19 5.86 8.45 16.79
N LEU A 20 5.77 9.42 15.87
CA LEU A 20 5.52 9.16 14.46
C LEU A 20 6.71 8.46 13.81
N ASP A 21 7.93 8.90 14.12
CA ASP A 21 9.14 8.29 13.54
C ASP A 21 9.36 6.87 14.07
N ALA A 22 9.12 6.63 15.36
CA ALA A 22 9.11 5.28 15.94
C ALA A 22 8.06 4.37 15.29
N LEU A 23 6.83 4.87 15.10
CA LEU A 23 5.76 4.11 14.42
C LEU A 23 6.10 3.80 12.96
N ARG A 24 6.80 4.69 12.26
CA ARG A 24 7.29 4.41 10.89
C ARG A 24 8.34 3.32 10.88
N GLY A 25 9.32 3.37 11.79
CA GLY A 25 10.33 2.32 11.92
C GLY A 25 9.70 0.95 12.23
N PHE A 26 8.76 0.92 13.17
CA PHE A 26 7.98 -0.27 13.48
C PHE A 26 7.15 -0.78 12.29
N ALA A 27 6.51 0.14 11.57
CA ALA A 27 5.75 -0.19 10.37
C ALA A 27 6.63 -0.84 9.29
N LEU A 28 7.83 -0.29 9.06
CA LEU A 28 8.79 -0.82 8.09
C LEU A 28 9.30 -2.20 8.47
N LEU A 29 9.58 -2.45 9.76
CA LEU A 29 9.98 -3.77 10.24
C LEU A 29 8.90 -4.82 9.93
N GLY A 30 7.63 -4.53 10.22
CA GLY A 30 6.57 -5.48 9.93
C GLY A 30 6.26 -5.62 8.44
N VAL A 31 6.46 -4.58 7.62
CA VAL A 31 6.42 -4.70 6.15
C VAL A 31 7.53 -5.64 5.67
N PHE A 32 8.74 -5.56 6.24
CA PHE A 32 9.82 -6.49 5.94
C PHE A 32 9.42 -7.93 6.30
N VAL A 33 8.96 -8.18 7.52
CA VAL A 33 8.49 -9.53 7.95
C VAL A 33 7.38 -10.04 7.02
N SER A 34 6.41 -9.20 6.69
CA SER A 34 5.32 -9.56 5.77
C SER A 34 5.83 -9.95 4.39
N ASN A 35 6.83 -9.25 3.85
CA ASN A 35 7.39 -9.58 2.54
C ASN A 35 8.26 -10.85 2.59
N SER A 36 9.01 -11.06 3.66
CA SER A 36 9.78 -12.30 3.85
C SER A 36 8.87 -13.54 3.86
N LEU A 37 7.73 -13.45 4.55
CA LEU A 37 6.78 -14.57 4.70
C LEU A 37 5.77 -14.71 3.54
N ASN A 38 5.55 -13.71 2.71
CA ASN A 38 4.69 -13.85 1.52
C ASN A 38 5.47 -14.06 0.22
N TRP A 39 6.60 -13.40 0.07
CA TRP A 39 7.27 -13.26 -1.23
C TRP A 39 8.62 -13.96 -1.26
N PHE A 40 9.50 -13.67 -0.30
CA PHE A 40 10.90 -14.12 -0.39
C PHE A 40 11.12 -15.60 -0.11
N ASN A 41 10.16 -16.29 0.53
CA ASN A 41 10.20 -17.76 0.61
C ASN A 41 9.82 -18.47 -0.70
N GLY A 42 9.37 -17.74 -1.73
CA GLY A 42 9.05 -18.29 -3.05
C GLY A 42 7.74 -19.07 -3.16
N ARG A 43 7.05 -19.38 -2.05
CA ARG A 43 5.79 -20.17 -2.05
C ARG A 43 4.69 -19.49 -2.86
N SER A 44 4.63 -18.16 -2.85
CA SER A 44 3.70 -17.37 -3.66
C SER A 44 3.97 -17.41 -5.17
N MET A 45 5.05 -18.07 -5.62
CA MET A 45 5.32 -18.32 -7.04
C MET A 45 5.13 -19.79 -7.45
N LEU A 46 4.94 -20.69 -6.49
CA LEU A 46 4.70 -22.10 -6.78
C LEU A 46 3.30 -22.35 -7.38
N PRO A 47 3.15 -23.43 -8.17
CA PRO A 47 1.85 -23.99 -8.49
C PRO A 47 1.03 -24.25 -7.22
N ARG A 48 -0.29 -24.06 -7.30
CA ARG A 48 -1.20 -24.12 -6.14
C ARG A 48 -1.06 -25.43 -5.36
N GLU A 49 -0.99 -26.56 -6.06
CA GLU A 49 -0.90 -27.89 -5.43
C GLU A 49 0.39 -28.05 -4.62
N GLN A 50 1.53 -27.61 -5.15
CA GLN A 50 2.81 -27.64 -4.45
C GLN A 50 2.82 -26.71 -3.24
N ALA A 51 2.25 -25.51 -3.38
CA ALA A 51 2.12 -24.58 -2.26
C ALA A 51 1.24 -25.15 -1.13
N LEU A 52 0.14 -25.83 -1.46
CA LEU A 52 -0.74 -26.48 -0.50
C LEU A 52 -0.05 -27.67 0.20
N ALA A 53 0.73 -28.47 -0.53
CA ALA A 53 1.50 -29.56 0.05
C ALA A 53 2.50 -29.07 1.10
N LEU A 54 3.17 -27.94 0.84
CA LEU A 54 4.11 -27.32 1.79
C LEU A 54 3.40 -26.71 3.01
N ALA A 55 2.12 -26.36 2.90
CA ALA A 55 1.32 -25.77 3.98
C ALA A 55 0.58 -26.82 4.83
N ALA A 56 0.80 -28.12 4.61
CA ALA A 56 -0.03 -29.18 5.19
C ALA A 56 0.27 -29.50 6.66
N SER A 57 1.46 -29.15 7.18
CA SER A 57 1.81 -29.51 8.57
C SER A 57 1.03 -28.66 9.59
N PRO A 58 0.65 -29.22 10.76
CA PRO A 58 -0.08 -28.46 11.79
C PRO A 58 0.67 -27.21 12.26
N LEU A 59 2.01 -27.28 12.32
CA LEU A 59 2.84 -26.13 12.68
C LEU A 59 2.77 -25.03 11.62
N GLU A 60 2.87 -25.37 10.33
CA GLU A 60 2.75 -24.40 9.23
C GLU A 60 1.36 -23.75 9.20
N VAL A 61 0.29 -24.52 9.45
CA VAL A 61 -1.07 -23.99 9.59
C VAL A 61 -1.16 -23.01 10.76
N ALA A 62 -0.61 -23.36 11.93
CA ALA A 62 -0.63 -22.49 13.10
C ALA A 62 0.16 -21.19 12.87
N VAL A 63 1.38 -21.29 12.31
CA VAL A 63 2.22 -20.13 12.00
C VAL A 63 1.57 -19.25 10.93
N SER A 64 1.02 -19.83 9.86
CA SER A 64 0.36 -19.08 8.80
C SER A 64 -0.92 -18.38 9.30
N SER A 65 -1.66 -19.03 10.21
CA SER A 65 -2.85 -18.43 10.84
C SER A 65 -2.47 -17.27 11.76
N LEU A 66 -1.42 -17.43 12.56
CA LEU A 66 -0.90 -16.35 13.41
C LEU A 66 -0.37 -15.18 12.58
N PHE A 67 0.31 -15.49 11.48
CA PHE A 67 0.77 -14.50 10.51
C PHE A 67 -0.39 -13.73 9.88
N ALA A 68 -1.41 -14.43 9.39
CA ALA A 68 -2.62 -13.83 8.82
C ALA A 68 -3.34 -12.93 9.84
N LEU A 69 -3.43 -13.40 11.09
CA LEU A 69 -4.09 -12.68 12.17
C LEU A 69 -3.32 -11.45 12.64
N LEU A 70 -1.98 -11.51 12.74
CA LEU A 70 -1.19 -10.47 13.41
C LEU A 70 -0.39 -9.56 12.48
N ILE A 71 0.02 -10.06 11.31
CA ILE A 71 0.98 -9.37 10.45
C ILE A 71 0.35 -8.99 9.11
N GLU A 72 -0.35 -9.93 8.48
CA GLU A 72 -0.83 -9.78 7.11
C GLU A 72 -1.70 -8.51 6.97
N GLN A 73 -1.36 -7.68 5.97
CA GLN A 73 -1.99 -6.38 5.69
C GLN A 73 -1.93 -5.32 6.81
N LYS A 74 -1.68 -5.66 8.08
CA LYS A 74 -1.69 -4.69 9.20
C LYS A 74 -0.60 -3.64 9.09
N PHE A 75 0.62 -4.06 8.76
CA PHE A 75 1.76 -3.14 8.67
C PHE A 75 1.71 -2.24 7.43
N VAL A 76 1.22 -2.75 6.29
CA VAL A 76 0.93 -1.92 5.12
C VAL A 76 -0.20 -0.92 5.41
N THR A 77 -1.20 -1.34 6.17
CA THR A 77 -2.29 -0.45 6.62
C THR A 77 -1.75 0.67 7.51
N LEU A 78 -0.96 0.33 8.51
CA LEU A 78 -0.29 1.29 9.39
C LEU A 78 0.59 2.25 8.58
N PHE A 79 1.45 1.72 7.72
CA PHE A 79 2.33 2.54 6.90
C PHE A 79 1.54 3.49 5.98
N SER A 80 0.41 3.04 5.41
CA SER A 80 -0.49 3.88 4.62
C SER A 80 -1.10 5.03 5.44
N LEU A 81 -1.58 4.73 6.65
CA LEU A 81 -2.13 5.73 7.56
C LEU A 81 -1.07 6.77 7.94
N LEU A 82 0.15 6.32 8.26
CA LEU A 82 1.27 7.19 8.62
C LEU A 82 1.75 8.06 7.44
N PHE A 83 1.59 7.59 6.21
CA PHE A 83 1.85 8.39 5.01
C PHE A 83 0.89 9.57 4.91
N GLY A 84 -0.42 9.32 5.05
CA GLY A 84 -1.45 10.37 5.05
C GLY A 84 -1.31 11.35 6.21
N LEU A 85 -1.00 10.84 7.41
CA LEU A 85 -0.73 11.67 8.59
C LEU A 85 0.54 12.52 8.41
N GLY A 86 1.59 11.94 7.82
CA GLY A 86 2.81 12.65 7.46
C GLY A 86 2.57 13.77 6.45
N PHE A 87 1.61 13.61 5.52
CA PHE A 87 1.18 14.67 4.62
C PHE A 87 0.46 15.80 5.37
N ALA A 88 -0.46 15.48 6.28
CA ALA A 88 -1.14 16.49 7.11
C ALA A 88 -0.16 17.34 7.92
N LEU A 89 0.84 16.72 8.54
CA LEU A 89 1.89 17.42 9.29
C LEU A 89 2.72 18.36 8.41
N GLN A 90 3.10 17.90 7.21
CA GLN A 90 3.82 18.75 6.25
C GLN A 90 2.98 19.94 5.80
N MET A 91 1.68 19.74 5.62
CA MET A 91 0.73 20.78 5.27
C MET A 91 0.62 21.83 6.37
N THR A 92 0.39 21.43 7.63
CA THR A 92 0.32 22.35 8.78
C THR A 92 1.60 23.17 8.95
N ARG A 93 2.78 22.56 8.74
CA ARG A 93 4.05 23.29 8.78
C ARG A 93 4.20 24.29 7.64
N ALA A 94 3.76 23.94 6.43
CA ALA A 94 3.81 24.86 5.29
C ALA A 94 2.87 26.04 5.49
N GLU A 95 1.66 25.79 6.00
CA GLU A 95 0.67 26.81 6.39
C GLU A 95 1.22 27.76 7.47
N GLY A 96 1.87 27.22 8.51
CA GLY A 96 2.51 28.02 9.55
C GLY A 96 3.63 28.94 9.05
N ARG A 97 4.26 28.61 7.91
CA ARG A 97 5.23 29.46 7.21
C ARG A 97 4.62 30.35 6.12
N GLY A 98 3.30 30.34 5.93
CA GLY A 98 2.63 31.06 4.85
C GLY A 98 2.97 30.54 3.44
N THR A 99 3.43 29.29 3.32
CA THR A 99 3.87 28.69 2.04
C THR A 99 2.96 27.56 1.58
N SER A 100 2.90 27.32 0.27
CA SER A 100 2.14 26.19 -0.28
C SER A 100 2.92 24.88 -0.18
N ILE A 101 2.29 23.82 0.34
CA ILE A 101 2.87 22.47 0.40
C ILE A 101 2.96 21.79 -0.99
N VAL A 102 2.18 22.25 -1.97
CA VAL A 102 1.98 21.53 -3.25
C VAL A 102 3.28 21.30 -4.02
N PRO A 103 4.16 22.30 -4.25
CA PRO A 103 5.39 22.10 -5.03
C PRO A 103 6.34 21.09 -4.37
N VAL A 104 6.55 21.23 -3.05
CA VAL A 104 7.43 20.36 -2.27
C VAL A 104 6.90 18.92 -2.26
N TYR A 105 5.60 18.75 -2.04
CA TYR A 105 4.98 17.43 -1.99
C TYR A 105 4.99 16.75 -3.37
N ARG A 106 4.67 17.48 -4.46
CA ARG A 106 4.77 16.93 -5.83
C ARG A 106 6.19 16.47 -6.16
N ARG A 107 7.22 17.26 -5.84
CA ARG A 107 8.62 16.87 -6.03
C ARG A 107 8.95 15.59 -5.27
N ARG A 108 8.53 15.48 -4.00
CA ARG A 108 8.72 14.28 -3.19
C ARG A 108 8.04 13.06 -3.80
N LEU A 109 6.81 13.20 -4.30
CA LEU A 109 6.10 12.11 -4.97
C LEU A 109 6.77 11.70 -6.29
N LEU A 110 7.28 12.65 -7.08
CA LEU A 110 8.02 12.33 -8.31
C LEU A 110 9.32 11.57 -8.01
N VAL A 111 10.06 11.99 -6.98
CA VAL A 111 11.25 11.26 -6.51
C VAL A 111 10.87 9.86 -6.03
N LEU A 112 9.80 9.75 -5.22
CA LEU A 112 9.29 8.48 -4.73
C LEU A 112 8.85 7.55 -5.87
N LEU A 113 8.21 8.11 -6.91
CA LEU A 113 7.82 7.38 -8.11
C LEU A 113 9.05 6.88 -8.87
N GLY A 114 10.07 7.73 -9.07
CA GLY A 114 11.32 7.34 -9.70
C GLY A 114 12.02 6.20 -8.95
N ILE A 115 12.12 6.32 -7.62
CA ILE A 115 12.65 5.25 -6.76
C ILE A 115 11.82 3.97 -6.90
N GLY A 116 10.47 4.08 -6.87
CA GLY A 116 9.58 2.94 -7.01
C GLY A 116 9.69 2.25 -8.37
N LEU A 117 9.86 2.99 -9.46
CA LEU A 117 10.05 2.41 -10.79
C LEU A 117 11.40 1.68 -10.89
N VAL A 118 12.48 2.28 -10.38
CA VAL A 118 13.79 1.61 -10.30
C VAL A 118 13.69 0.35 -9.43
N HIS A 119 13.05 0.45 -8.27
CA HIS A 119 12.82 -0.68 -7.39
C HIS A 119 12.03 -1.80 -8.10
N MET A 120 10.90 -1.48 -8.73
CA MET A 120 10.03 -2.45 -9.40
C MET A 120 10.74 -3.22 -10.53
N PHE A 121 11.50 -2.51 -11.36
CA PHE A 121 12.09 -3.10 -12.57
C PHE A 121 13.53 -3.61 -12.38
N ALA A 122 14.32 -2.96 -11.54
CA ALA A 122 15.73 -3.31 -11.34
C ALA A 122 16.00 -4.15 -10.09
N ILE A 123 15.10 -4.13 -9.08
CA ILE A 123 15.34 -4.81 -7.79
C ILE A 123 14.32 -5.93 -7.56
N TRP A 124 13.03 -5.59 -7.45
CA TRP A 124 11.98 -6.53 -7.08
C TRP A 124 10.60 -6.04 -7.52
N VAL A 125 9.83 -6.92 -8.16
CA VAL A 125 8.49 -6.60 -8.69
C VAL A 125 7.44 -6.19 -7.65
N GLY A 126 7.61 -6.53 -6.38
CA GLY A 126 6.67 -6.22 -5.28
C GLY A 126 6.72 -4.76 -4.81
N ASP A 127 6.79 -3.81 -5.73
CA ASP A 127 6.90 -2.39 -5.41
C ASP A 127 5.60 -1.77 -4.88
N ILE A 128 5.71 -1.13 -3.71
CA ILE A 128 4.64 -0.32 -3.12
C ILE A 128 4.88 1.19 -3.27
N LEU A 129 6.11 1.60 -3.57
CA LEU A 129 6.53 3.01 -3.57
C LEU A 129 5.90 3.79 -4.72
N SER A 130 5.89 3.22 -5.94
CA SER A 130 5.22 3.81 -7.10
C SER A 130 3.71 3.95 -6.85
N THR A 131 3.10 2.91 -6.26
CA THR A 131 1.69 2.91 -5.88
C THR A 131 1.38 4.05 -4.90
N TYR A 132 2.22 4.22 -3.88
CA TYR A 132 2.07 5.30 -2.89
C TYR A 132 2.29 6.67 -3.50
N ALA A 133 3.23 6.80 -4.44
CA ALA A 133 3.45 8.04 -5.15
C ALA A 133 2.22 8.45 -5.97
N LEU A 134 1.66 7.51 -6.76
CA LEU A 134 0.45 7.73 -7.56
C LEU A 134 -0.76 8.09 -6.70
N VAL A 135 -1.01 7.33 -5.63
CA VAL A 135 -2.11 7.62 -4.69
C VAL A 135 -1.86 8.94 -3.94
N GLY A 136 -0.60 9.27 -3.64
CA GLY A 136 -0.23 10.54 -3.03
C GLY A 136 -0.60 11.74 -3.91
N PHE A 137 -0.54 11.62 -5.24
CA PHE A 137 -1.03 12.69 -6.12
C PHE A 137 -2.55 12.87 -6.00
N LEU A 138 -3.31 11.78 -5.85
CA LEU A 138 -4.76 11.86 -5.61
C LEU A 138 -5.05 12.47 -4.23
N LEU A 139 -4.23 12.17 -3.22
CA LEU A 139 -4.37 12.74 -1.87
C LEU A 139 -4.29 14.28 -1.88
N LEU A 140 -3.51 14.88 -2.79
CA LEU A 140 -3.44 16.35 -2.95
C LEU A 140 -4.80 16.98 -3.26
N ALA A 141 -5.72 16.28 -3.90
CA ALA A 141 -7.07 16.78 -4.18
C ALA A 141 -7.88 16.99 -2.89
N PHE A 142 -7.59 16.23 -1.83
CA PHE A 142 -8.27 16.31 -0.54
C PHE A 142 -7.63 17.30 0.44
N ARG A 143 -6.55 17.99 0.04
CA ARG A 143 -5.79 18.89 0.93
C ARG A 143 -6.62 20.04 1.52
N LYS A 144 -7.65 20.52 0.80
CA LYS A 144 -8.58 21.56 1.28
C LYS A 144 -9.95 21.01 1.70
N ALA A 145 -10.18 19.71 1.57
CA ALA A 145 -11.46 19.10 1.88
C ALA A 145 -11.76 19.18 3.39
N SER A 146 -13.03 19.36 3.76
CA SER A 146 -13.44 19.37 5.17
C SER A 146 -13.17 18.02 5.84
N GLY A 147 -13.04 17.99 7.18
CA GLY A 147 -12.84 16.74 7.91
C GLY A 147 -13.96 15.71 7.68
N LYS A 148 -15.22 16.16 7.53
CA LYS A 148 -16.36 15.30 7.19
C LYS A 148 -16.20 14.71 5.79
N THR A 149 -15.86 15.54 4.80
CA THR A 149 -15.62 15.11 3.42
C THR A 149 -14.51 14.05 3.35
N VAL A 150 -13.40 14.27 4.06
CA VAL A 150 -12.27 13.31 4.11
C VAL A 150 -12.73 11.95 4.67
N LEU A 151 -13.51 11.92 5.75
CA LEU A 151 -14.02 10.67 6.33
C LEU A 151 -15.01 9.94 5.41
N VAL A 152 -15.93 10.67 4.77
CA VAL A 152 -16.90 10.08 3.83
C VAL A 152 -16.16 9.42 2.67
N TRP A 153 -15.22 10.14 2.05
CA TRP A 153 -14.43 9.57 0.95
C TRP A 153 -13.50 8.45 1.40
N ALA A 154 -12.96 8.50 2.63
CA ALA A 154 -12.22 7.38 3.19
C ALA A 154 -13.09 6.11 3.26
N ALA A 155 -14.32 6.22 3.77
CA ALA A 155 -15.26 5.09 3.81
C ALA A 155 -15.65 4.60 2.40
N VAL A 156 -15.89 5.52 1.47
CA VAL A 156 -16.19 5.16 0.07
C VAL A 156 -15.04 4.36 -0.56
N PHE A 157 -13.80 4.80 -0.40
CA PHE A 157 -12.66 4.13 -1.01
C PHE A 157 -12.25 2.82 -0.30
N LEU A 158 -12.55 2.68 0.99
CA LEU A 158 -12.29 1.47 1.77
C LEU A 158 -13.34 0.38 1.56
N PHE A 159 -14.61 0.76 1.39
CA PHE A 159 -15.73 -0.19 1.40
C PHE A 159 -16.50 -0.19 0.08
N VAL A 160 -17.01 0.98 -0.33
CA VAL A 160 -17.91 1.07 -1.49
C VAL A 160 -17.20 0.72 -2.80
N VAL A 161 -16.05 1.33 -3.08
CA VAL A 161 -15.32 1.11 -4.33
C VAL A 161 -14.88 -0.36 -4.48
N PRO A 162 -14.24 -1.00 -3.48
CA PRO A 162 -13.89 -2.42 -3.56
C PRO A 162 -15.10 -3.33 -3.80
N ILE A 163 -16.22 -3.10 -3.11
CA ILE A 163 -17.43 -3.94 -3.24
C ILE A 163 -18.03 -3.78 -4.63
N VAL A 164 -18.31 -2.54 -5.05
CA VAL A 164 -18.95 -2.24 -6.34
C VAL A 164 -18.07 -2.73 -7.49
N TYR A 165 -16.76 -2.47 -7.42
CA TYR A 165 -15.84 -2.89 -8.47
C TYR A 165 -15.70 -4.42 -8.54
N SER A 166 -15.58 -5.10 -7.39
CA SER A 166 -15.53 -6.58 -7.35
C SER A 166 -16.82 -7.21 -7.87
N MET A 167 -17.97 -6.61 -7.54
CA MET A 167 -19.27 -7.06 -8.05
C MET A 167 -19.36 -6.84 -9.55
N GLY A 168 -18.94 -5.69 -10.06
CA GLY A 168 -18.86 -5.40 -11.49
C GLY A 168 -17.99 -6.40 -12.24
N GLN A 169 -16.80 -6.73 -11.71
CA GLN A 169 -15.90 -7.72 -12.31
C GLN A 169 -16.50 -9.13 -12.40
N ARG A 170 -17.36 -9.50 -11.45
CA ARG A 170 -18.00 -10.81 -11.42
C ARG A 170 -19.29 -10.87 -12.25
N MET A 171 -20.09 -9.80 -12.22
CA MET A 171 -21.45 -9.80 -12.78
C MET A 171 -21.50 -9.27 -14.21
N LEU A 172 -20.72 -8.25 -14.55
CA LEU A 172 -20.80 -7.62 -15.88
C LEU A 172 -20.49 -8.59 -17.02
N PRO A 173 -19.43 -9.44 -16.97
CA PRO A 173 -19.18 -10.42 -18.02
C PRO A 173 -20.28 -11.48 -18.13
N VAL A 174 -20.85 -11.92 -17.00
CA VAL A 174 -21.95 -12.89 -17.00
C VAL A 174 -23.20 -12.30 -17.65
N LEU A 175 -23.48 -11.02 -17.41
CA LEU A 175 -24.62 -10.30 -18.00
C LEU A 175 -24.42 -10.02 -19.49
N MET A 176 -23.18 -9.80 -19.95
CA MET A 176 -22.87 -9.46 -21.34
C MET A 176 -22.65 -10.69 -22.23
N ASP A 177 -21.86 -11.65 -21.75
CA ASP A 177 -21.34 -12.78 -22.54
C ASP A 177 -21.93 -14.13 -22.11
N GLY A 178 -22.69 -14.15 -21.01
CA GLY A 178 -23.26 -15.36 -20.43
C GLY A 178 -22.31 -16.12 -19.49
N ALA A 179 -22.89 -16.97 -18.64
CA ALA A 179 -22.15 -17.66 -17.58
C ALA A 179 -21.10 -18.64 -18.11
N ALA A 180 -21.44 -19.43 -19.14
CA ALA A 180 -20.54 -20.45 -19.69
C ALA A 180 -19.28 -19.85 -20.35
N GLU A 181 -19.43 -18.76 -21.09
CA GLU A 181 -18.30 -18.10 -21.74
C GLU A 181 -17.44 -17.35 -20.72
N THR A 182 -18.08 -16.72 -19.73
CA THR A 182 -17.36 -16.10 -18.60
C THR A 182 -16.52 -17.13 -17.85
N GLU A 183 -17.05 -18.32 -17.59
CA GLU A 183 -16.30 -19.39 -16.91
C GLU A 183 -15.08 -19.84 -17.73
N ARG A 184 -15.23 -20.01 -19.04
CA ARG A 184 -14.11 -20.33 -19.95
C ARG A 184 -13.05 -19.22 -19.94
N ALA A 185 -13.46 -17.96 -20.08
CA ALA A 185 -12.55 -16.82 -20.05
C ALA A 185 -11.79 -16.75 -18.70
N GLN A 186 -12.49 -16.94 -17.57
CA GLN A 186 -11.86 -16.97 -16.25
C GLN A 186 -10.87 -18.13 -16.11
N LYS A 187 -11.17 -19.31 -16.66
CA LYS A 187 -10.26 -20.45 -16.67
C LYS A 187 -8.99 -20.13 -17.46
N VAL A 188 -9.12 -19.57 -18.66
CA VAL A 188 -7.98 -19.11 -19.48
C VAL A 188 -7.15 -18.07 -18.74
N THR A 189 -7.77 -17.09 -18.09
CA THR A 189 -7.03 -16.09 -17.27
C THR A 189 -6.26 -16.76 -16.13
N ARG A 190 -6.88 -17.70 -15.40
CA ARG A 190 -6.20 -18.42 -14.30
C ARG A 190 -5.01 -19.26 -14.80
N GLU A 191 -5.14 -19.92 -15.94
CA GLU A 191 -4.07 -20.69 -16.57
C GLU A 191 -2.93 -19.77 -17.04
N GLN A 192 -3.25 -18.63 -17.64
CA GLN A 192 -2.26 -17.62 -18.04
C GLN A 192 -1.51 -17.04 -16.84
N ASP A 193 -2.21 -16.71 -15.75
CA ASP A 193 -1.58 -16.22 -14.52
C ASP A 193 -0.70 -17.28 -13.85
N ALA A 194 -1.12 -18.55 -13.86
CA ALA A 194 -0.31 -19.66 -13.39
C ALA A 194 0.96 -19.83 -14.23
N ALA A 195 0.84 -19.80 -15.56
CA ALA A 195 1.96 -19.88 -16.49
C ALA A 195 2.94 -18.70 -16.31
N ARG A 196 2.42 -17.48 -16.09
CA ARG A 196 3.23 -16.29 -15.82
C ARG A 196 4.03 -16.41 -14.52
N ARG A 197 3.42 -16.91 -13.44
CA ARG A 197 4.09 -17.16 -12.15
C ARG A 197 5.17 -18.24 -12.29
N ALA A 198 4.87 -19.32 -13.00
CA ALA A 198 5.84 -20.39 -13.27
C ALA A 198 7.03 -19.90 -14.11
N ALA A 199 6.78 -19.12 -15.17
CA ALA A 199 7.83 -18.52 -15.99
C ALA A 199 8.68 -17.52 -15.20
N PHE A 200 8.05 -16.75 -14.31
CA PHE A 200 8.77 -15.84 -13.42
C PHE A 200 9.68 -16.60 -12.45
N LEU A 201 9.17 -17.64 -11.81
CA LEU A 201 9.96 -18.50 -10.92
C LEU A 201 11.14 -19.15 -11.66
N ALA A 202 10.91 -19.71 -12.84
CA ALA A 202 11.97 -20.30 -13.66
C ALA A 202 13.06 -19.28 -14.02
N GLY A 203 12.68 -18.03 -14.32
CA GLY A 203 13.64 -16.96 -14.56
C GLY A 203 14.42 -16.53 -13.31
N LEU A 204 13.76 -16.48 -12.15
CA LEU A 204 14.44 -16.20 -10.88
C LEU A 204 15.40 -17.33 -10.45
N SER A 205 15.10 -18.57 -10.81
CA SER A 205 15.93 -19.74 -10.53
C SER A 205 17.04 -19.99 -11.56
N SER A 206 17.19 -19.12 -12.56
CA SER A 206 18.25 -19.21 -13.57
C SER A 206 19.59 -18.71 -13.01
N ASP A 207 20.70 -19.34 -13.41
CA ASP A 207 22.07 -18.91 -13.08
C ASP A 207 22.48 -17.59 -13.77
N SER A 208 21.73 -17.17 -14.78
CA SER A 208 21.97 -15.92 -15.51
C SER A 208 21.19 -14.74 -14.90
N VAL A 209 21.93 -13.76 -14.38
CA VAL A 209 21.39 -12.48 -13.88
C VAL A 209 20.53 -11.78 -14.94
N VAL A 210 20.93 -11.83 -16.22
CA VAL A 210 20.17 -11.21 -17.31
C VAL A 210 18.79 -11.87 -17.45
N THR A 211 18.73 -13.19 -17.35
CA THR A 211 17.47 -13.94 -17.46
C THR A 211 16.56 -13.64 -16.27
N SER A 212 17.10 -13.59 -15.06
CA SER A 212 16.35 -13.21 -13.85
C SER A 212 15.79 -11.80 -13.95
N GLN A 213 16.59 -10.85 -14.44
CA GLN A 213 16.14 -9.47 -14.62
C GLN A 213 15.08 -9.34 -15.72
N GLN A 214 15.22 -10.05 -16.84
CA GLN A 214 14.18 -10.08 -17.88
C GLN A 214 12.87 -10.66 -17.35
N ALA A 215 12.93 -11.71 -16.54
CA ALA A 215 11.77 -12.30 -15.90
C ALA A 215 11.10 -11.30 -14.93
N ASN A 216 11.88 -10.61 -14.10
CA ASN A 216 11.39 -9.55 -13.21
C ASN A 216 10.70 -8.42 -13.98
N VAL A 217 11.34 -7.87 -15.02
CA VAL A 217 10.77 -6.80 -15.84
C VAL A 217 9.49 -7.25 -16.53
N ARG A 218 9.48 -8.44 -17.14
CA ARG A 218 8.30 -8.98 -17.83
C ARG A 218 7.14 -9.21 -16.85
N TYR A 219 7.43 -9.79 -15.69
CA TYR A 219 6.40 -10.05 -14.67
C TYR A 219 5.85 -8.73 -14.12
N GLY A 220 6.70 -7.75 -13.84
CA GLY A 220 6.28 -6.42 -13.40
C GLY A 220 5.46 -5.67 -14.43
N TRP A 221 5.92 -5.62 -15.68
CA TRP A 221 5.22 -4.96 -16.79
C TRP A 221 3.82 -5.53 -17.01
N THR A 222 3.74 -6.84 -17.15
CA THR A 222 2.44 -7.52 -17.33
C THR A 222 1.58 -7.47 -16.07
N GLY A 223 2.17 -7.30 -14.89
CA GLY A 223 1.45 -7.08 -13.63
C GLY A 223 0.76 -5.72 -13.58
N LEU A 224 1.17 -4.75 -14.40
CA LEU A 224 0.60 -3.41 -14.38
C LEU A 224 -0.88 -3.39 -14.80
N SER A 225 -1.28 -4.30 -15.68
CA SER A 225 -2.65 -4.47 -16.17
C SER A 225 -3.53 -5.35 -15.25
N ASN A 226 -3.05 -5.68 -14.04
CA ASN A 226 -3.83 -6.49 -13.10
C ASN A 226 -5.20 -5.84 -12.83
N PRO A 227 -6.31 -6.54 -13.10
CA PRO A 227 -7.65 -5.99 -12.93
C PRO A 227 -7.97 -5.70 -11.45
N GLY A 228 -7.27 -6.27 -10.47
CA GLY A 228 -7.43 -5.93 -9.06
C GLY A 228 -6.76 -4.61 -8.63
N ARG A 229 -5.97 -3.98 -9.50
CA ARG A 229 -5.19 -2.78 -9.14
C ARG A 229 -6.05 -1.58 -8.71
N PRO A 230 -7.21 -1.28 -9.34
CA PRO A 230 -8.10 -0.21 -8.88
C PRO A 230 -8.58 -0.40 -7.44
N ILE A 231 -8.86 -1.64 -7.03
CA ILE A 231 -9.24 -1.97 -5.63
C ILE A 231 -8.10 -1.61 -4.67
N LEU A 232 -6.87 -2.01 -5.02
CA LEU A 232 -5.70 -1.70 -4.19
C LEU A 232 -5.50 -0.18 -4.06
N LEU A 233 -5.56 0.55 -5.18
CA LEU A 233 -5.41 2.01 -5.20
C LEU A 233 -6.48 2.70 -4.36
N SER A 234 -7.74 2.25 -4.43
CA SER A 234 -8.81 2.81 -3.62
C SER A 234 -8.56 2.56 -2.14
N ILE A 235 -8.25 1.33 -1.74
CA ILE A 235 -8.00 1.01 -0.32
C ILE A 235 -6.84 1.83 0.25
N ILE A 236 -5.73 1.97 -0.49
CA ILE A 236 -4.59 2.79 -0.07
C ILE A 236 -5.01 4.26 0.06
N LEU A 237 -5.78 4.80 -0.89
CA LEU A 237 -6.28 6.17 -0.81
C LEU A 237 -7.17 6.38 0.41
N GLY A 238 -8.07 5.44 0.69
CA GLY A 238 -8.93 5.47 1.88
C GLY A 238 -8.11 5.49 3.18
N ARG A 239 -7.06 4.67 3.27
CA ARG A 239 -6.11 4.69 4.41
C ARG A 239 -5.34 6.01 4.49
N PHE A 240 -4.88 6.56 3.37
CA PHE A 240 -4.22 7.87 3.35
C PHE A 240 -5.16 8.98 3.84
N LEU A 241 -6.43 8.93 3.48
CA LEU A 241 -7.43 9.91 3.93
C LEU A 241 -7.70 9.81 5.43
N LEU A 242 -7.80 8.59 5.99
CA LEU A 242 -7.86 8.41 7.44
C LEU A 242 -6.60 8.97 8.13
N GLY A 243 -5.42 8.74 7.54
CA GLY A 243 -4.17 9.34 8.00
C GLY A 243 -4.20 10.87 7.99
N LEU A 244 -4.66 11.47 6.88
CA LEU A 244 -4.82 12.91 6.73
C LEU A 244 -5.75 13.49 7.80
N TRP A 245 -6.89 12.84 8.03
CA TRP A 245 -7.83 13.23 9.08
C TRP A 245 -7.21 13.13 10.49
N ALA A 246 -6.51 12.03 10.78
CA ALA A 246 -5.85 11.82 12.06
C ALA A 246 -4.76 12.88 12.32
N GLY A 247 -3.96 13.20 11.30
CA GLY A 247 -2.91 14.20 11.39
C GLY A 247 -3.44 15.62 11.63
N ARG A 248 -4.55 15.99 10.97
CA ARG A 248 -5.22 17.30 11.20
C ARG A 248 -5.79 17.45 12.60
N ARG A 249 -6.09 16.35 13.29
CA ARG A 249 -6.60 16.35 14.67
C ARG A 249 -5.51 16.21 15.73
N GLY A 250 -4.24 16.10 15.32
CA GLY A 250 -3.15 16.01 16.29
C GLY A 250 -3.08 14.69 17.05
N LEU A 251 -3.65 13.60 16.53
CA LEU A 251 -3.81 12.33 17.28
C LEU A 251 -2.50 11.76 17.83
N LEU A 252 -1.37 11.99 17.15
CA LEU A 252 -0.05 11.50 17.57
C LEU A 252 0.82 12.60 18.19
N GLN A 253 0.37 13.85 18.15
CA GLN A 253 1.02 15.00 18.78
C GLN A 253 0.55 15.17 20.22
N ASP A 254 -0.70 14.78 20.51
CA ASP A 254 -1.30 14.78 21.84
C ASP A 254 -1.93 13.40 22.14
N VAL A 255 -1.06 12.43 22.40
CA VAL A 255 -1.45 11.02 22.61
C VAL A 255 -2.28 10.87 23.89
N GLU A 256 -1.97 11.65 24.93
CA GLU A 256 -2.63 11.54 26.23
C GLU A 256 -4.10 11.93 26.14
N ARG A 257 -4.40 13.06 25.48
CA ARG A 257 -5.77 13.50 25.24
C ARG A 257 -6.59 12.50 24.42
N HIS A 258 -5.95 11.79 23.50
CA HIS A 258 -6.61 10.84 22.60
C HIS A 258 -6.58 9.38 23.11
N ARG A 259 -6.01 9.11 24.30
CA ARG A 259 -5.85 7.77 24.87
C ARG A 259 -7.14 6.92 24.87
N PRO A 260 -8.34 7.44 25.21
CA PRO A 260 -9.56 6.63 25.19
C PRO A 260 -9.93 6.13 23.79
N LEU A 261 -9.74 6.99 22.77
CA LEU A 261 -9.96 6.61 21.38
C LEU A 261 -8.94 5.57 20.92
N LEU A 262 -7.66 5.78 21.23
CA LEU A 262 -6.59 4.86 20.84
C LEU A 262 -6.77 3.46 21.48
N ARG A 263 -7.22 3.40 22.74
CA ARG A 263 -7.55 2.12 23.40
C ARG A 263 -8.71 1.39 22.73
N LYS A 264 -9.76 2.11 22.33
CA LYS A 264 -10.87 1.52 21.57
C LYS A 264 -10.37 0.99 20.23
N LEU A 265 -9.61 1.78 19.47
CA LEU A 265 -9.05 1.36 18.19
C LEU A 265 -8.11 0.14 18.34
N ALA A 266 -7.35 0.04 19.42
CA ALA A 266 -6.51 -1.12 19.70
C ALA A 266 -7.35 -2.39 19.94
N ALA A 267 -8.44 -2.30 20.72
CA ALA A 267 -9.35 -3.42 20.95
C ALA A 267 -10.02 -3.89 19.65
N TRP A 268 -10.48 -2.95 18.82
CA TRP A 268 -11.07 -3.25 17.51
C TRP A 268 -10.05 -3.74 16.47
N GLY A 269 -8.77 -3.41 16.62
CA GLY A 269 -7.70 -3.83 15.69
C GLY A 269 -7.11 -5.21 15.98
N LEU A 270 -7.38 -5.75 17.19
CA LEU A 270 -6.96 -7.10 17.62
C LEU A 270 -8.04 -8.17 17.36
N GLY A 271 -9.30 -7.77 17.17
CA GLY A 271 -10.39 -8.63 16.70
C GLY A 271 -10.56 -8.58 15.18
#